data_AF-A0A7C3Z9L2-F1
#
_entry.id   AF-A0A7C3Z9L2-F1
#
_cell.length_a   1.000
_cell.length_b   1.000
_cell.length_c   1.000
_cell.angle_alpha   90.00
_cell.angle_beta   90.00
_cell.angle_gamma   90.00
#
_symmetry.space_group_name_H-M   'P 1'
#
loop_
_entity.id
_entity.type
_entity.pdbx_description
1 polymer ?
#
loop_
_entity_poly.entity_id
_entity_poly.type
_entity_poly.pdbx_seq_one_letter_code
_entity_poly.pdbx_strand_id
1 'polypeptide(L)' 'MSIDVLIIAEKPSVARMFAEILSKNRYRIMYSYNVEYYVFKLNNEVWASIGLKGHILNYDYP' A
#
# COMPACT_ATOMS: atom_id res chain seq x y z
N MET A 1 -9.97 3.29 -11.60
CA MET A 1 -8.52 3.29 -11.89
C MET A 1 -8.04 1.87 -11.70
N SER A 2 -7.37 1.28 -12.69
CA SER A 2 -6.78 -0.05 -12.53
C SER A 2 -5.44 0.08 -11.81
N ILE A 3 -5.11 -0.88 -10.95
CA ILE A 3 -3.80 -1.02 -10.32
C ILE A 3 -3.10 -2.17 -11.02
N ASP A 4 -1.89 -1.94 -11.50
CA ASP A 4 -1.09 -2.95 -12.21
C ASP A 4 -0.22 -3.74 -11.23
N VAL A 5 0.29 -3.08 -10.18
CA VAL A 5 1.17 -3.67 -9.16
C VAL A 5 0.74 -3.27 -7.75
N LEU A 6 0.65 -4.25 -6.84
CA LEU A 6 0.34 -4.04 -5.43
C LEU A 6 1.53 -4.44 -4.54
N ILE A 7 2.03 -3.49 -3.76
CA ILE A 7 2.98 -3.72 -2.67
C ILE A 7 2.20 -3.86 -1.37
N ILE A 8 2.43 -4.96 -0.65
CA ILE A 8 1.88 -5.19 0.69
C ILE A 8 3.03 -5.17 1.70
N ALA A 9 2.95 -4.28 2.68
CA ALA A 9 3.91 -4.19 3.77
C ALA A 9 3.26 -4.55 5.11
N GLU A 10 4.04 -5.09 6.05
CA GLU A 10 3.56 -5.47 7.39
C GLU A 10 3.02 -4.28 8.22
N LYS A 11 3.47 -3.05 7.92
CA LYS A 11 3.13 -1.84 8.68
C LYS A 11 2.81 -0.65 7.76
N PRO A 12 1.92 0.29 8.15
CA PRO A 12 1.60 1.46 7.33
C PRO A 12 2.81 2.37 7.05
N SER A 13 3.70 2.54 8.02
CA SER A 13 4.91 3.35 7.85
C SER A 13 5.85 2.82 6.76
N VAL A 14 5.96 1.50 6.62
CA VAL A 14 6.80 0.87 5.60
C VAL A 14 6.16 1.03 4.22
N ALA A 15 4.84 0.85 4.11
CA ALA A 15 4.10 1.09 2.87
C ALA A 15 4.26 2.54 2.38
N ARG A 16 4.22 3.50 3.31
CA ARG A 16 4.46 4.92 3.02
C ARG A 16 5.87 5.16 2.48
N MET A 17 6.89 4.59 3.11
CA MET A 17 8.28 4.73 2.65
C MET A 17 8.48 4.17 1.24
N PHE A 18 7.88 3.03 0.90
CA PHE A 18 7.91 2.51 -0.47
C PHE A 18 7.33 3.53 -1.46
N ALA A 19 6.17 4.10 -1.14
CA ALA A 19 5.56 5.11 -2.00
C ALA A 19 6.43 6.37 -2.11
N GLU A 20 6.97 6.88 -1.01
CA GLU A 20 7.86 8.06 -0.99
C GLU A 20 9.10 7.85 -1.86
N ILE A 21 9.82 6.74 -1.66
CA ILE A 21 11.08 6.45 -2.36
C ILE A 21 10.84 6.15 -3.84
N LEU A 22 9.91 5.23 -4.15
CA LEU A 22 9.70 4.78 -5.53
C LEU A 22 9.07 5.86 -6.41
N SER A 23 8.19 6.68 -5.85
CA SER A 23 7.54 7.77 -6.60
C SER A 23 8.37 9.06 -6.64
N LYS A 24 9.47 9.15 -5.88
CA LYS A 24 10.20 10.39 -5.61
C LYS A 24 9.28 11.48 -5.02
N ASN A 25 8.57 11.15 -3.94
CA ASN A 25 7.55 11.98 -3.28
C ASN A 25 6.33 12.36 -4.15
N ARG A 26 6.05 11.61 -5.23
CA ARG A 26 4.91 11.86 -6.14
C ARG A 26 3.89 10.74 -6.07
N TYR A 27 3.36 10.51 -4.88
CA TYR A 27 2.26 9.57 -4.64
C TYR A 27 0.99 10.33 -4.22
N ARG A 28 -0.16 9.67 -4.35
CA ARG A 28 -1.45 10.12 -3.82
C ARG A 28 -1.84 9.22 -2.67
N ILE A 29 -2.34 9.83 -1.61
CA ILE A 29 -2.96 9.10 -0.50
C ILE A 29 -4.40 8.79 -0.92
N MET A 30 -4.78 7.54 -0.79
CA MET A 30 -6.11 7.03 -1.09
C MET A 30 -6.59 6.19 0.09
N TYR A 31 -7.90 5.99 0.18
CA TYR A 31 -8.52 5.19 1.23
C TYR A 31 -9.43 4.14 0.62
N SER A 32 -9.32 2.92 1.11
CA SER A 32 -10.28 1.85 0.87
C SER A 32 -10.92 1.55 2.21
N TYR A 33 -12.17 1.95 2.38
CA TYR A 33 -12.79 2.07 3.72
C TYR A 33 -11.90 2.91 4.65
N ASN A 34 -11.48 2.35 5.79
CA ASN A 34 -10.61 3.01 6.77
C ASN A 34 -9.12 2.62 6.61
N VAL A 35 -8.75 2.01 5.49
CA VAL A 35 -7.37 1.58 5.22
C VAL A 35 -6.73 2.54 4.21
N GLU A 36 -5.69 3.23 4.67
CA GLU A 36 -4.87 4.12 3.85
C GLU A 36 -3.99 3.29 2.90
N TYR A 37 -3.92 3.70 1.64
CA TYR A 37 -2.98 3.18 0.66
C TYR A 37 -2.44 4.29 -0.25
N TYR A 38 -1.27 4.07 -0.82
CA TYR A 38 -0.54 5.08 -1.57
C TYR A 38 -0.45 4.67 -3.03
N VAL A 39 -0.92 5.53 -3.93
CA VAL A 39 -0.90 5.27 -5.38
C VAL A 39 0.15 6.14 -6.05
N PHE A 40 0.95 5.56 -6.93
CA PHE A 40 1.93 6.29 -7.73
C PHE A 40 2.13 5.65 -9.10
N LYS A 41 2.83 6.35 -10.00
CA LYS A 41 3.26 5.81 -11.29
C LYS A 41 4.75 5.48 -11.26
N LEU A 42 5.10 4.31 -11.77
CA LEU A 42 6.47 3.85 -11.94
C LEU A 42 6.54 3.04 -13.23
N ASN A 43 7.51 3.29 -14.11
CA ASN A 43 7.71 2.52 -15.35
C ASN A 43 6.46 2.34 -16.23
N ASN A 44 5.66 3.41 -16.39
CA ASN A 44 4.36 3.40 -17.10
C ASN A 44 3.24 2.53 -16.49
N GLU A 45 3.46 1.97 -15.30
CA GLU A 45 2.46 1.22 -14.54
C GLU A 45 1.89 2.06 -13.39
N VAL A 46 0.67 1.73 -12.97
CA VAL A 46 0.03 2.27 -11.77
C VAL A 46 0.25 1.31 -10.61
N TRP A 47 0.97 1.80 -9.60
CA TRP A 47 1.34 1.03 -8.43
C TRP A 47 0.50 1.49 -7.23
N ALA A 48 0.18 0.54 -6.35
CA ALA A 48 -0.39 0.81 -5.04
C ALA A 48 0.50 0.20 -3.96
N SER A 49 0.68 0.92 -2.85
CA SER A 49 1.39 0.44 -1.65
C SER A 49 0.46 0.52 -0.45
N ILE A 50 0.24 -0.60 0.24
CA ILE A 50 -0.66 -0.70 1.39
C ILE A 50 0.05 -1.37 2.56
N GLY A 51 -0.19 -0.86 3.76
CA GLY A 51 0.34 -1.42 5.00
C GLY A 51 -0.72 -2.17 5.77
N LEU A 52 -0.36 -3.33 6.28
CA LEU A 52 -1.18 -4.12 7.20
C LEU A 52 -1.04 -3.60 8.64
N LYS A 53 -1.89 -4.09 9.54
CA LYS A 53 -1.78 -3.84 10.98
C LYS A 53 -1.56 -5.17 11.70
N GLY A 54 -0.39 -5.77 11.50
CA GLY A 54 -0.10 -7.11 12.01
C GLY A 54 -0.78 -8.20 11.19
N HIS A 55 -1.03 -9.35 11.83
CA HIS A 55 -1.68 -10.50 11.20
C HIS A 55 -3.09 -10.14 10.69
N ILE A 56 -3.32 -10.33 9.38
CA ILE A 56 -4.63 -10.17 8.76
C ILE A 56 -5.61 -11.24 9.23
N LEU A 57 -5.09 -12.45 9.44
CA LEU A 57 -5.84 -13.62 9.88
C LEU A 57 -5.30 -14.07 11.22
N ASN A 58 -6.20 -14.26 12.18
CA ASN A 58 -5.91 -14.89 13.45
C ASN A 58 -6.43 -16.32 13.44
N TYR A 59 -5.80 -17.18 14.24
CA TYR A 59 -6.31 -18.53 14.48
C TYR A 59 -7.52 -18.44 15.42
N ASP A 60 -8.57 -19.17 15.08
CA ASP A 60 -9.73 -19.40 15.93
C ASP A 60 -9.77 -20.90 16.29
N TYR A 61 -9.82 -21.23 17.58
CA TYR A 61 -9.90 -22.61 18.05
C TYR A 61 -11.33 -22.88 18.54
N PRO A 62 -11.93 -24.03 18.16
CA PRO A 62 -13.31 -24.39 18.51
C PRO A 62 -13.52 -24.67 20.01
#